data_AF-A0A349IN85-F1
#
_entry.id   AF-A0A349IN85-F1
#
_cell.length_a   1.000
_cell.length_b   1.000
_cell.length_c   1.000
_cell.angle_alpha   90.00
_cell.angle_beta   90.00
_cell.angle_gamma   90.00
#
_symmetry.space_group_name_H-M   'P 1'
#
loop_
_entity.id
_entity.type
_entity.pdbx_description
1 polymer ?
#
loop_
_entity_poly.entity_id
_entity_poly.type
_entity_poly.pdbx_seq_one_letter_code
_entity_poly.pdbx_strand_id
1 'polypeptide(L)'
;MAGRKTEEKAETSKTPKAVKKKALQDIFKELDLLIGKMEDEENLEKSFELYKKGIGLLKDANESIDTIEKQVKVLDEDGFLS
;
A
#
# COMPACT_ATOMS: atom_id res chain seq x y z
N MET A 1 12.10 50.54 25.46
CA MET A 1 12.74 49.21 25.34
C MET A 1 11.61 48.20 25.39
N ALA A 2 11.02 47.83 24.26
CA ALA A 2 11.51 46.79 23.35
C ALA A 2 11.67 45.44 24.08
N GLY A 3 10.71 44.54 23.88
CA GLY A 3 10.70 43.21 24.45
C GLY A 3 9.43 42.45 24.07
N ARG A 4 9.09 42.42 22.77
CA ARG A 4 8.07 41.50 22.25
C ARG A 4 8.60 40.08 22.47
N LYS A 5 7.98 39.33 23.38
CA LYS A 5 8.21 37.89 23.51
C LYS A 5 7.32 37.22 22.47
N THR A 6 7.96 36.70 21.45
CA THR A 6 7.40 35.97 20.33
C THR A 6 6.64 34.73 20.81
N GLU A 7 5.35 34.68 20.47
CA GLU A 7 4.60 33.45 20.34
C GLU A 7 5.10 32.75 19.07
N GLU A 8 6.05 31.83 19.22
CA GLU A 8 6.36 30.88 18.16
C GLU A 8 5.48 29.65 18.38
N LYS A 9 4.35 29.69 17.68
CA LYS A 9 3.38 28.63 17.52
C LYS A 9 4.10 27.41 16.94
N ALA A 10 4.24 26.36 17.75
CA ALA A 10 4.72 25.06 17.34
C ALA A 10 3.79 24.47 16.26
N GLU A 11 4.12 24.72 15.00
CA GLU A 11 3.60 24.01 13.85
C GLU A 11 4.20 22.59 13.86
N THR A 12 3.58 21.69 14.62
CA THR A 12 3.82 20.26 14.45
C THR A 12 3.27 19.86 13.08
N SER A 13 4.21 19.74 12.16
CA SER A 13 4.05 19.34 10.77
C SER A 13 3.25 18.03 10.73
N LYS A 14 2.01 18.09 10.23
CA LYS A 14 1.29 16.90 9.80
C LYS A 14 1.95 16.40 8.50
N THR A 15 3.09 15.74 8.63
CA THR A 15 3.59 14.87 7.57
C THR A 15 2.51 13.83 7.30
N PRO A 16 1.90 13.78 6.10
CA PRO A 16 1.03 12.66 5.77
C PRO A 16 1.90 11.42 5.91
N LYS A 17 1.46 10.48 6.76
CA LYS A 17 2.09 9.16 6.84
C LYS A 17 2.01 8.60 5.42
N ALA A 18 3.13 8.65 4.68
CA ALA A 18 3.28 7.90 3.46
C ALA A 18 3.21 6.43 3.89
N VAL A 19 2.00 5.89 3.90
CA VAL A 19 1.77 4.45 4.00
C VAL A 19 2.55 3.89 2.83
N LYS A 20 3.70 3.27 3.10
CA LYS A 20 4.44 2.53 2.08
C LYS A 20 3.46 1.49 1.55
N LYS A 21 2.87 1.77 0.38
CA LYS A 21 2.07 0.78 -0.33
C LYS A 21 2.98 -0.41 -0.57
N LYS A 22 2.49 -1.62 -0.25
CA LYS A 22 3.22 -2.85 -0.55
C LYS A 22 3.51 -2.89 -2.03
N ALA A 23 4.68 -3.37 -2.40
CA ALA A 23 5.00 -3.52 -3.80
C ALA A 23 4.26 -4.74 -4.39
N LEU A 24 3.86 -4.65 -5.65
CA LEU A 24 3.03 -5.66 -6.30
C LEU A 24 3.66 -7.07 -6.24
N GLN A 25 4.98 -7.17 -6.40
CA GLN A 25 5.68 -8.46 -6.29
C GLN A 25 5.60 -9.09 -4.90
N ASP A 26 5.58 -8.28 -3.84
CA ASP A 26 5.52 -8.79 -2.47
C ASP A 26 4.10 -9.28 -2.15
N ILE A 27 3.08 -8.61 -2.70
CA ILE A 27 1.69 -9.04 -2.59
C ILE A 27 1.49 -10.40 -3.26
N PHE A 28 2.05 -10.62 -4.46
CA PHE A 28 1.97 -11.92 -5.13
C PHE A 28 2.68 -13.03 -4.34
N LYS A 29 3.88 -12.77 -3.80
CA LYS A 29 4.56 -13.75 -2.93
C LYS A 29 3.72 -14.11 -1.71
N GLU A 30 3.04 -13.13 -1.10
CA GLU A 30 2.14 -13.38 0.03
C GLU A 30 0.89 -14.18 -0.39
N LEU A 31 0.37 -13.96 -1.61
CA LEU A 31 -0.73 -14.74 -2.17
C LEU A 31 -0.32 -16.19 -2.42
N ASP A 32 0.85 -16.44 -3.01
CA ASP A 32 1.34 -17.80 -3.25
C ASP A 32 1.49 -18.59 -1.94
N LEU A 33 2.08 -17.96 -0.92
CA LEU A 33 2.20 -18.55 0.42
C LEU A 33 0.83 -18.78 1.08
N LEU A 34 -0.14 -17.93 0.79
CA LEU A 34 -1.50 -18.07 1.31
C LEU A 34 -2.24 -19.22 0.65
N ILE A 35 -2.12 -19.37 -0.67
CA ILE A 35 -2.70 -20.48 -1.43
C ILE A 35 -2.14 -21.80 -0.92
N GLY A 36 -0.82 -21.92 -0.74
CA GLY A 36 -0.21 -23.14 -0.18
C GLY A 36 -0.76 -23.48 1.22
N LYS A 37 -1.00 -22.47 2.07
CA LYS A 37 -1.64 -22.70 3.38
C LYS A 37 -3.11 -23.11 3.27
N MET A 38 -3.83 -22.64 2.25
CA MET A 38 -5.22 -23.00 2.04
C MET A 38 -5.38 -24.44 1.56
N GLU A 39 -4.40 -24.97 0.82
CA GLU A 39 -4.39 -26.36 0.34
C GLU A 39 -4.28 -27.36 1.49
N ASP A 40 -3.56 -26.99 2.56
CA ASP A 40 -3.33 -27.86 3.73
C ASP A 40 -4.33 -27.65 4.88
N GLU A 41 -5.18 -26.61 4.83
CA GLU A 41 -6.03 -26.25 5.98
C GLU A 41 -7.40 -26.94 5.95
N GLU A 42 -7.57 -27.94 6.81
CA GLU A 42 -8.80 -28.74 6.92
C GLU A 42 -9.89 -28.06 7.77
N ASN A 43 -9.55 -27.04 8.54
CA ASN A 43 -10.52 -26.33 9.39
C ASN A 43 -11.21 -25.19 8.63
N LEU A 44 -12.51 -25.35 8.40
CA LEU A 44 -13.35 -24.41 7.66
C LEU A 44 -13.27 -22.96 8.17
N GLU A 45 -13.22 -22.74 9.49
CA GLU A 45 -13.16 -21.39 10.06
C GLU A 45 -11.84 -20.70 9.71
N LYS A 46 -10.73 -21.44 9.79
CA LYS A 46 -9.42 -20.96 9.35
C LYS A 46 -9.36 -20.80 7.82
N SER A 47 -9.99 -21.68 7.04
CA SER A 47 -10.10 -21.49 5.59
C SER A 47 -10.82 -20.19 5.24
N PHE A 48 -11.85 -19.80 6.00
CA PHE A 48 -12.52 -18.50 5.83
C PHE A 48 -11.62 -17.32 6.19
N GLU A 49 -10.81 -17.42 7.23
CA GLU A 49 -9.83 -16.38 7.58
C GLU A 49 -8.77 -16.21 6.48
N LEU A 50 -8.22 -17.32 5.97
CA LEU A 50 -7.27 -17.32 4.87
C LEU A 50 -7.90 -16.72 3.61
N TYR A 51 -9.13 -17.09 3.27
CA TYR A 51 -9.86 -16.51 2.15
C TYR A 51 -10.06 -15.00 2.28
N LYS A 52 -10.51 -14.53 3.46
CA LYS A 52 -10.65 -13.08 3.73
C LYS A 52 -9.31 -12.35 3.57
N LYS A 53 -8.22 -12.95 4.04
CA LYS A 53 -6.88 -12.40 3.87
C LYS A 53 -6.47 -12.36 2.40
N GLY A 54 -6.79 -13.40 1.61
CA GLY A 54 -6.57 -13.43 0.17
C GLY A 54 -7.30 -12.29 -0.56
N ILE A 55 -8.58 -12.04 -0.22
CA ILE A 55 -9.33 -10.89 -0.75
C ILE A 55 -8.63 -9.57 -0.40
N GLY A 56 -8.11 -9.42 0.81
CA GLY A 56 -7.36 -8.23 1.22
C GLY A 56 -6.13 -8.00 0.34
N LEU A 57 -5.33 -9.05 0.13
CA LEU A 57 -4.15 -8.99 -0.73
C LEU A 57 -4.50 -8.64 -2.19
N LEU A 58 -5.60 -9.17 -2.72
CA LEU A 58 -6.06 -8.81 -4.07
C LEU A 58 -6.46 -7.33 -4.18
N LYS A 59 -7.04 -6.75 -3.13
CA LYS A 59 -7.33 -5.30 -3.09
C LYS A 59 -6.05 -4.48 -3.08
N ASP A 60 -5.08 -4.87 -2.26
CA ASP A 60 -3.77 -4.21 -2.22
C ASP A 60 -3.05 -4.30 -3.58
N ALA A 61 -3.19 -5.42 -4.29
CA ALA A 61 -2.65 -5.61 -5.63
C ALA A 61 -3.26 -4.63 -6.62
N ASN A 62 -4.60 -4.48 -6.61
CA ASN A 62 -5.29 -3.52 -7.47
C ASN A 62 -4.81 -2.08 -7.20
N GLU A 63 -4.67 -1.67 -5.94
CA GLU A 63 -4.15 -0.34 -5.62
C GLU A 63 -2.70 -0.11 -6.09
N SER A 64 -1.90 -1.18 -6.11
CA SER A 64 -0.52 -1.15 -6.60
C SER A 64 -0.50 -1.03 -8.12
N ILE A 65 -1.34 -1.78 -8.82
CA ILE A 65 -1.52 -1.71 -10.28
C ILE A 65 -1.97 -0.30 -10.68
N ASP A 66 -3.00 0.26 -10.04
CA ASP A 66 -3.47 1.63 -10.28
C ASP A 66 -2.34 2.66 -10.15
N THR A 67 -1.41 2.44 -9.22
CA THR A 67 -0.27 3.33 -9.00
C THR A 67 0.75 3.20 -10.14
N ILE A 68 1.03 1.97 -10.59
CA ILE A 68 1.91 1.70 -11.73
C ILE A 68 1.31 2.29 -13.01
N GLU A 69 0.01 2.09 -13.26
CA GLU A 69 -0.67 2.65 -14.43
C GLU A 69 -0.58 4.18 -14.48
N LYS A 70 -0.74 4.85 -13.32
CA LYS A 70 -0.57 6.31 -13.22
C LYS A 70 0.86 6.72 -13.54
N GLN A 71 1.86 6.00 -13.03
CA GLN A 71 3.27 6.29 -13.31
C GLN A 71 3.58 6.10 -14.80
N VAL A 72 3.09 5.02 -15.42
CA VAL A 72 3.26 4.77 -16.85
C VAL A 72 2.65 5.90 -17.68
N LYS A 73 1.45 6.39 -17.33
CA LYS A 73 0.83 7.53 -18.02
C LYS A 73 1.69 8.80 -17.96
N VAL A 74 2.25 9.12 -16.79
CA VAL A 74 3.14 10.29 -16.65
C VAL A 74 4.38 10.13 -17.53
N LEU A 75 4.98 8.94 -17.56
CA LEU A 75 6.16 8.68 -18.41
C LEU A 75 5.86 8.77 -19.91
N ASP A 76 4.64 8.38 -20.31
CA ASP A 76 4.15 8.52 -21.69
C ASP A 76 3.93 10.00 -22.06
N GLU A 77 3.28 10.77 -21.17
CA GLU A 77 3.05 12.22 -21.34
C GLU A 77 4.36 13.02 -21.42
N ASP A 78 5.39 12.61 -20.66
CA ASP A 78 6.71 13.21 -20.67
C ASP A 78 7.57 12.78 -21.89
N GLY A 79 7.05 11.88 -22.74
CA GLY A 79 7.71 11.42 -23.96
C GLY A 79 8.88 10.44 -23.74
N PHE A 80 9.02 9.86 -22.53
CA PHE A 80 10.07 8.88 -22.22
C PHE A 80 9.83 7.49 -22.80
N LEU A 81 8.58 7.19 -23.18
CA LEU A 81 8.18 5.90 -23.74
C LEU A 81 8.03 5.92 -25.28
N SER A 82 8.33 7.06 -25.91
CA SER A 82 8.27 7.28 -27.37
C SER A 82 9.58 6.97 -28.09
#